data_AF-A0A7S7M2K5-F1
#
_entry.id   AF-A0A7S7M2K5-F1
#
_cell.length_a   1.000
_cell.length_b   1.000
_cell.length_c   1.000
_cell.angle_alpha   90.00
_cell.angle_beta   90.00
_cell.angle_gamma   90.00
#
_symmetry.space_group_name_H-M   'P 1'
#
loop_
_entity.id
_entity.type
_entity.pdbx_description
1 polymer ?
#
loop_
_entity_poly.entity_id
_entity_poly.type
_entity_poly.pdbx_seq_one_letter_code
_entity_poly.pdbx_strand_id
1 'polypeptide(L)'
;MNENTMNNEIFLCSICNINSGTCNEDCKFCSQSVRYKADIDRYKQKNIEDILKEAKNARDGGALGFCLVTADKGLNNKTLDFVCSIAKILTEEVPELRLIACNGTASVEQLLTLKASGIKAYNHNLETSKEFYPQICTTHSWDERYSTCKNVNEAGLVLITGGIYGLGETEEDRVSMLESLNSLNPTSVPINFYHHNEALELQPNSLTADEALNLIKLTREAIPNAQRIMVAGGRELMFGDRQEEIFNYGANSIVIGNYLTTSGRVVSKDLDMLEYLRLKVAKSVK
;
A
#
# COMPACT_ATOMS: atom_id res chain seq x y z
N MET A 1 16.29 -15.21 -23.38
CA MET A 1 15.20 -14.24 -23.57
C MET A 1 13.92 -15.04 -23.73
N ASN A 2 13.14 -15.17 -22.65
CA ASN A 2 11.90 -15.95 -22.70
C ASN A 2 10.76 -15.07 -23.22
N GLU A 3 10.12 -15.50 -24.30
CA GLU A 3 8.98 -14.89 -25.01
C GLU A 3 7.65 -14.93 -24.21
N ASN A 4 7.71 -14.94 -22.88
CA ASN A 4 6.53 -15.10 -22.02
C ASN A 4 6.20 -13.86 -21.20
N THR A 5 6.46 -12.66 -21.73
CA THR A 5 5.87 -11.42 -21.20
C THR A 5 4.39 -11.43 -21.55
N MET A 6 3.59 -12.10 -20.69
CA MET A 6 2.15 -11.91 -20.68
C MET A 6 1.87 -10.42 -20.74
N ASN A 7 0.93 -10.08 -21.62
CA ASN A 7 0.47 -8.77 -22.06
C ASN A 7 -0.10 -7.91 -20.92
N ASN A 8 0.65 -7.74 -19.83
CA ASN A 8 0.24 -7.14 -18.58
C ASN A 8 0.73 -5.70 -18.58
N GLU A 9 -0.22 -4.79 -18.71
CA GLU A 9 -0.01 -3.38 -18.44
C GLU A 9 0.38 -3.20 -16.96
N ILE A 10 1.40 -2.39 -16.69
CA ILE A 10 1.86 -2.10 -15.33
C ILE A 10 1.01 -1.00 -14.74
N PHE A 11 0.37 -1.29 -13.61
CA PHE A 11 -0.48 -0.33 -12.91
C PHE A 11 0.34 0.50 -11.92
N LEU A 12 0.31 1.82 -12.06
CA LEU A 12 1.06 2.73 -11.20
C LEU A 12 0.15 3.32 -10.13
N CYS A 13 0.61 3.28 -8.87
CA CYS A 13 -0.04 3.94 -7.74
C CYS A 13 0.84 5.05 -7.18
N SER A 14 0.23 6.12 -6.69
CA SER A 14 0.91 7.16 -5.93
C SER A 14 0.28 7.29 -4.55
N ILE A 15 1.08 7.72 -3.56
CA ILE A 15 0.65 7.89 -2.18
C ILE A 15 0.63 9.37 -1.81
N CYS A 16 -0.42 9.79 -1.13
CA CYS A 16 -0.54 11.09 -0.48
C CYS A 16 -0.77 10.88 1.02
N ASN A 17 0.22 11.23 1.83
CA ASN A 17 0.09 11.20 3.28
C ASN A 17 -0.69 12.44 3.74
N ILE A 18 -1.97 12.30 4.09
CA ILE A 18 -2.86 13.45 4.34
C ILE A 18 -2.86 13.92 5.81
N ASN A 19 -2.38 13.10 6.73
CA ASN A 19 -1.85 13.50 8.04
C ASN A 19 -0.65 12.62 8.39
N SER A 20 0.33 13.17 9.08
CA SER A 20 1.59 12.48 9.34
C SER A 20 1.99 12.53 10.81
N GLY A 21 2.41 11.38 11.33
CA GLY A 21 3.08 11.29 12.62
C GLY A 21 2.18 11.55 13.84
N THR A 22 0.87 11.31 13.72
CA THR A 22 -0.14 11.52 14.78
C THR A 22 -0.66 10.23 15.41
N CYS A 23 -0.18 9.06 14.95
CA CYS A 23 -0.77 7.77 15.30
C CYS A 23 -0.36 7.31 16.72
N ASN A 24 -1.33 6.90 17.53
CA ASN A 24 -1.10 6.43 18.90
C ASN A 24 -0.81 4.91 19.02
N GLU A 25 -0.94 4.20 17.91
CA GLU A 25 -0.73 2.75 17.85
C GLU A 25 0.76 2.37 17.96
N ASP A 26 1.04 1.14 18.36
CA ASP A 26 2.40 0.64 18.62
C ASP A 26 2.89 -0.37 17.58
N CYS A 27 2.50 -0.17 16.31
CA CYS A 27 3.05 -0.95 15.21
C CYS A 27 4.57 -0.74 15.12
N LYS A 28 5.36 -1.74 15.51
CA LYS A 28 6.82 -1.63 15.66
C LYS A 28 7.59 -1.33 14.38
N PHE A 29 6.95 -1.46 13.22
CA PHE A 29 7.51 -1.09 11.91
C PHE A 29 7.23 0.36 11.49
N CYS A 30 6.36 1.09 12.21
CA CYS A 30 5.77 2.32 11.70
C CYS A 30 6.41 3.58 12.31
N SER A 31 7.17 4.32 11.51
CA SER A 31 7.77 5.60 11.91
C SER A 31 6.75 6.70 12.22
N GLN A 32 5.50 6.54 11.79
CA GLN A 32 4.42 7.49 12.11
C GLN A 32 3.84 7.35 13.52
N SER A 33 4.16 6.27 14.24
CA SER A 33 3.75 6.14 15.64
C SER A 33 4.43 7.23 16.49
N VAL A 34 3.64 7.87 17.35
CA VAL A 34 4.15 8.85 18.32
C VAL A 34 5.00 8.21 19.41
N ARG A 35 4.92 6.88 19.58
CA ARG A 35 5.64 6.13 20.60
C ARG A 35 7.15 6.06 20.33
N TYR A 36 7.53 5.92 19.06
CA TYR A 36 8.92 5.70 18.65
C TYR A 36 9.69 6.99 18.40
N LYS A 37 9.01 8.13 18.21
CA LYS A 37 9.65 9.45 18.02
C LYS A 37 10.65 9.49 16.84
N ALA A 38 10.37 8.72 15.77
CA ALA A 38 11.16 8.80 14.55
C ALA A 38 11.20 10.24 14.01
N ASP A 39 12.34 10.61 13.44
CA ASP A 39 12.55 11.92 12.83
C ASP A 39 11.87 11.97 11.46
N ILE A 40 10.66 12.53 11.44
CA ILE A 40 9.79 12.62 10.27
C ILE A 40 9.01 13.94 10.32
N ASP A 41 8.55 14.42 9.18
CA ASP A 41 7.64 15.56 9.12
C ASP A 41 6.28 15.21 9.72
N ARG A 42 5.85 15.98 10.73
CA ARG A 42 4.59 15.75 11.46
C ARG A 42 3.62 16.89 11.22
N TYR A 43 2.39 16.54 10.84
CA TYR A 43 1.32 17.50 10.61
C TYR A 43 -0.03 16.82 10.81
N LYS A 44 -0.98 17.55 11.40
CA LYS A 44 -2.32 17.02 11.71
C LYS A 44 -3.18 16.85 10.47
N GLN A 45 -2.99 17.69 9.47
CA GLN A 45 -3.81 17.72 8.27
C GLN A 45 -3.05 18.47 7.18
N LYS A 46 -2.95 17.88 5.98
CA LYS A 46 -2.41 18.51 4.78
C LYS A 46 -3.47 19.44 4.16
N ASN A 47 -3.04 20.54 3.55
CA ASN A 47 -3.96 21.45 2.85
C ASN A 47 -4.54 20.76 1.61
N ILE A 48 -5.78 21.10 1.28
CA ILE A 48 -6.49 20.49 0.14
C ILE A 48 -5.82 20.87 -1.19
N GLU A 49 -5.30 22.09 -1.29
CA GLU A 49 -4.59 22.57 -2.47
C GLU A 49 -3.32 21.76 -2.75
N ASP A 50 -2.59 21.39 -1.69
CA ASP A 50 -1.39 20.55 -1.79
C ASP A 50 -1.76 19.12 -2.20
N ILE A 51 -2.84 18.56 -1.63
CA ILE A 51 -3.36 17.23 -2.01
C ILE A 51 -3.77 17.22 -3.48
N LEU A 52 -4.49 18.24 -3.94
CA LEU A 52 -4.91 18.37 -5.34
C LEU A 52 -3.72 18.48 -6.28
N LYS A 53 -2.70 19.25 -5.89
CA LYS A 53 -1.46 19.36 -6.66
C LYS A 53 -0.74 18.02 -6.75
N GLU A 54 -0.61 17.29 -5.65
CA GLU A 54 -0.02 15.94 -5.63
C GLU A 54 -0.83 14.96 -6.51
N ALA A 55 -2.16 15.04 -6.49
CA ALA A 55 -3.03 14.22 -7.34
C ALA A 55 -2.83 14.52 -8.83
N LYS A 56 -2.78 15.80 -9.22
CA LYS A 56 -2.49 16.22 -10.60
C LYS A 56 -1.11 15.73 -11.06
N ASN A 57 -0.09 15.89 -10.21
CA ASN A 57 1.25 15.37 -10.50
C ASN A 57 1.27 13.85 -10.66
N ALA A 58 0.53 13.12 -9.81
CA ALA A 58 0.43 11.67 -9.91
C ALA A 58 -0.22 11.24 -11.24
N ARG A 59 -1.35 11.86 -11.61
CA ARG A 59 -2.02 11.63 -12.91
C ARG A 59 -1.08 11.90 -14.07
N ASP A 60 -0.41 13.05 -14.06
CA ASP A 60 0.50 13.47 -15.13
C ASP A 60 1.75 12.57 -15.22
N GLY A 61 2.14 11.96 -14.09
CA GLY A 61 3.15 10.90 -14.00
C GLY A 61 2.67 9.50 -14.40
N GLY A 62 1.42 9.36 -14.84
CA GLY A 62 0.84 8.09 -15.30
C GLY A 62 0.28 7.19 -14.18
N ALA A 63 0.15 7.71 -12.95
CA ALA A 63 -0.55 6.99 -11.89
C ALA A 63 -2.02 6.80 -12.26
N LEU A 64 -2.56 5.64 -11.89
CA LEU A 64 -3.98 5.34 -11.97
C LEU A 64 -4.61 5.09 -10.60
N GLY A 65 -3.80 4.75 -9.59
CA GLY A 65 -4.24 4.73 -8.19
C GLY A 65 -3.68 5.92 -7.42
N PHE A 66 -4.51 6.55 -6.59
CA PHE A 66 -4.09 7.63 -5.71
C PHE A 66 -4.57 7.37 -4.29
N CYS A 67 -3.62 7.08 -3.39
CA CYS A 67 -3.89 6.69 -2.01
C CYS A 67 -3.96 7.91 -1.09
N LEU A 68 -5.08 8.08 -0.38
CA LEU A 68 -5.27 9.06 0.68
C LEU A 68 -5.03 8.37 2.02
N VAL A 69 -3.82 8.56 2.59
CA VAL A 69 -3.36 7.81 3.75
C VAL A 69 -3.41 8.63 5.02
N THR A 70 -3.95 8.05 6.09
CA THR A 70 -3.96 8.69 7.42
C THR A 70 -3.14 7.95 8.46
N ALA A 71 -2.57 8.70 9.40
CA ALA A 71 -1.81 8.20 10.55
C ALA A 71 -2.71 8.06 11.80
N ASP A 72 -3.68 7.15 11.75
CA ASP A 72 -4.63 6.85 12.83
C ASP A 72 -4.95 5.34 12.89
N LYS A 73 -5.47 4.84 14.02
CA LYS A 73 -5.94 3.44 14.14
C LYS A 73 -7.03 3.10 13.12
N GLY A 74 -7.94 4.04 12.90
CA GLY A 74 -9.14 3.85 12.09
C GLY A 74 -9.93 5.13 11.89
N LEU A 75 -10.99 5.02 11.09
CA LEU A 75 -11.86 6.14 10.77
C LEU A 75 -12.64 6.60 12.00
N ASN A 76 -12.53 7.90 12.28
CA ASN A 76 -13.46 8.63 13.13
C ASN A 76 -14.25 9.62 12.27
N ASN A 77 -15.29 10.25 12.82
CA ASN A 77 -16.17 11.16 12.06
C ASN A 77 -15.40 12.32 11.41
N LYS A 78 -14.42 12.91 12.09
CA LYS A 78 -13.65 14.04 11.53
C LYS A 78 -12.79 13.60 10.35
N THR A 79 -12.09 12.46 10.49
CA THR A 79 -11.27 11.91 9.41
C THR A 79 -12.15 11.48 8.24
N LEU A 80 -13.31 10.86 8.50
CA LEU A 80 -14.27 10.48 7.47
C LEU A 80 -14.77 11.70 6.69
N ASP A 81 -15.22 12.75 7.38
CA ASP A 81 -15.71 13.98 6.75
C ASP A 81 -14.63 14.64 5.88
N PHE A 82 -13.39 14.67 6.37
CA PHE A 82 -12.25 15.22 5.63
C PHE A 82 -11.89 14.40 4.40
N VAL A 83 -11.80 13.08 4.50
CA VAL A 83 -11.53 12.21 3.34
C VAL A 83 -12.66 12.31 2.32
N CYS A 84 -13.92 12.39 2.77
CA CYS A 84 -15.06 12.58 1.88
C CYS A 84 -15.05 13.93 1.16
N SER A 85 -14.60 15.01 1.81
CA SER A 85 -14.51 16.32 1.16
C SER A 85 -13.41 16.34 0.10
N ILE A 86 -12.24 15.76 0.39
CA ILE A 86 -11.15 15.58 -0.58
C ILE A 86 -11.62 14.72 -1.76
N ALA A 87 -12.27 13.58 -1.49
CA ALA A 87 -12.68 12.63 -2.53
C ALA A 87 -13.63 13.26 -3.57
N LYS A 88 -14.57 14.10 -3.12
CA LYS A 88 -15.48 14.84 -4.01
C LYS A 88 -14.72 15.78 -4.94
N ILE A 89 -13.78 16.57 -4.39
CA ILE A 89 -12.95 17.50 -5.16
C ILE A 89 -12.11 16.73 -6.20
N LEU A 90 -11.43 15.67 -5.77
CA LEU A 90 -10.55 14.91 -6.66
C LEU A 90 -11.32 14.14 -7.74
N THR A 91 -12.55 13.70 -7.46
CA THR A 91 -13.39 13.03 -8.47
C THR A 91 -13.78 13.98 -9.60
N GLU A 92 -13.88 15.29 -9.33
CA GLU A 92 -14.16 16.31 -10.35
C GLU A 92 -12.89 16.75 -11.09
N GLU A 93 -11.79 16.94 -10.36
CA GLU A 93 -10.56 17.54 -10.90
C GLU A 93 -9.62 16.53 -11.60
N VAL A 94 -9.63 15.27 -11.16
CA VAL A 94 -8.77 14.18 -11.65
C VAL A 94 -9.55 12.86 -11.75
N PRO A 95 -10.66 12.83 -12.51
CA PRO A 95 -11.56 11.66 -12.60
C PRO A 95 -10.90 10.38 -13.13
N GLU A 96 -9.71 10.50 -13.75
CA GLU A 96 -8.92 9.38 -14.24
C GLU A 96 -8.30 8.55 -13.12
N LEU A 97 -8.12 9.13 -11.93
CA LEU A 97 -7.53 8.46 -10.78
C LEU A 97 -8.57 7.65 -10.02
N ARG A 98 -8.25 6.38 -9.75
CA ARG A 98 -8.94 5.58 -8.75
C ARG A 98 -8.48 6.04 -7.36
N LEU A 99 -9.36 6.73 -6.66
CA LEU A 99 -9.13 7.13 -5.28
C LEU A 99 -9.19 5.91 -4.36
N ILE A 100 -8.13 5.73 -3.56
CA ILE A 100 -7.94 4.64 -2.61
C ILE A 100 -7.86 5.26 -1.20
N ALA A 101 -8.77 4.85 -0.32
CA ALA A 101 -8.73 5.25 1.08
C ALA A 101 -7.84 4.28 1.88
N CYS A 102 -6.89 4.80 2.65
CA CYS A 102 -5.98 4.03 3.50
C CYS A 102 -6.05 4.56 4.94
N ASN A 103 -7.21 4.38 5.59
CA ASN A 103 -7.55 5.14 6.80
C ASN A 103 -7.74 4.28 8.06
N GLY A 104 -7.05 3.13 8.12
CA GLY A 104 -7.10 2.22 9.26
C GLY A 104 -8.37 1.38 9.30
N THR A 105 -8.81 0.98 10.50
CA THR A 105 -10.04 0.19 10.68
C THR A 105 -11.29 0.99 10.29
N ALA A 106 -12.30 0.30 9.75
CA ALA A 106 -13.53 0.93 9.28
C ALA A 106 -14.74 0.01 9.41
N SER A 107 -15.88 0.57 9.80
CA SER A 107 -17.18 -0.12 9.73
C SER A 107 -17.75 -0.10 8.31
N VAL A 108 -18.73 -0.97 8.04
CA VAL A 108 -19.42 -1.03 6.74
C VAL A 108 -20.08 0.32 6.43
N GLU A 109 -20.70 0.98 7.42
CA GLU A 109 -21.35 2.27 7.23
C GLU A 109 -20.36 3.36 6.82
N GLN A 110 -19.20 3.43 7.49
CA GLN A 110 -18.14 4.39 7.14
C GLN A 110 -17.61 4.15 5.72
N LEU A 111 -17.44 2.89 5.33
CA LEU A 111 -17.01 2.50 3.99
C LEU A 111 -18.06 2.85 2.93
N LEU A 112 -19.35 2.70 3.21
CA LEU A 112 -20.43 3.14 2.34
C LEU A 112 -20.45 4.67 2.18
N THR A 113 -20.17 5.42 3.26
CA THR A 113 -20.01 6.88 3.21
C THR A 113 -18.83 7.30 2.33
N LEU A 114 -17.67 6.64 2.46
CA LEU A 114 -16.52 6.87 1.58
C LEU A 114 -16.84 6.52 0.12
N LYS A 115 -17.52 5.40 -0.12
CA LYS A 115 -17.94 4.99 -1.47
C LYS A 115 -18.84 6.04 -2.13
N ALA A 116 -19.78 6.59 -1.38
CA ALA A 116 -20.69 7.63 -1.85
C ALA A 116 -19.99 8.96 -2.15
N SER A 117 -18.82 9.23 -1.57
CA SER A 117 -18.04 10.46 -1.83
C SER A 117 -17.07 10.35 -3.01
N GLY A 118 -16.92 9.17 -3.62
CA GLY A 118 -16.08 8.95 -4.79
C GLY A 118 -14.93 7.95 -4.58
N ILE A 119 -14.67 7.51 -3.34
CA ILE A 119 -13.68 6.45 -3.08
C ILE A 119 -14.13 5.16 -3.77
N LYS A 120 -13.18 4.49 -4.45
CA LYS A 120 -13.46 3.25 -5.21
C LYS A 120 -12.80 2.03 -4.61
N ALA A 121 -11.74 2.22 -3.83
CA ALA A 121 -10.97 1.15 -3.22
C ALA A 121 -10.58 1.51 -1.78
N TYR A 122 -10.36 0.48 -0.97
CA TYR A 122 -9.90 0.65 0.40
C TYR A 122 -8.70 -0.27 0.64
N ASN A 123 -7.61 0.31 1.16
CA ASN A 123 -6.41 -0.43 1.53
C ASN A 123 -6.42 -0.73 3.03
N HIS A 124 -6.30 -2.01 3.39
CA HIS A 124 -6.10 -2.42 4.78
C HIS A 124 -5.27 -3.71 4.83
N ASN A 125 -3.97 -3.60 5.06
CA ASN A 125 -3.06 -4.76 5.11
C ASN A 125 -3.31 -5.65 6.33
N LEU A 126 -2.99 -6.93 6.25
CA LEU A 126 -2.87 -7.79 7.44
C LEU A 126 -1.50 -7.62 8.14
N GLU A 127 -0.54 -7.03 7.44
CA GLU A 127 0.86 -6.79 7.84
C GLU A 127 1.70 -8.06 7.98
N THR A 128 1.22 -9.07 8.71
CA THR A 128 1.89 -10.36 8.91
C THR A 128 0.86 -11.46 9.25
N SER A 129 1.32 -12.69 9.56
CA SER A 129 0.51 -13.79 10.08
C SER A 129 -0.24 -13.41 11.36
N LYS A 130 -1.34 -14.12 11.64
CA LYS A 130 -2.10 -13.93 12.88
C LYS A 130 -1.25 -14.29 14.11
N GLU A 131 -0.42 -15.31 13.97
CA GLU A 131 0.42 -15.87 15.03
C GLU A 131 1.57 -14.93 15.42
N PHE A 132 2.18 -14.27 14.44
CA PHE A 132 3.30 -13.33 14.66
C PHE A 132 2.83 -11.92 15.02
N TYR A 133 1.61 -11.54 14.65
CA TYR A 133 1.08 -10.19 14.84
C TYR A 133 1.24 -9.60 16.26
N PRO A 134 1.05 -10.36 17.37
CA PRO A 134 1.25 -9.83 18.72
C PRO A 134 2.68 -9.37 19.02
N GLN A 135 3.67 -9.82 18.23
CA GLN A 135 5.04 -9.31 18.32
C GLN A 135 5.21 -7.95 17.63
N ILE A 136 4.28 -7.57 16.75
CA ILE A 136 4.36 -6.39 15.88
C ILE A 136 3.48 -5.24 16.38
N CYS A 137 2.29 -5.51 16.90
CA CYS A 137 1.36 -4.49 17.42
C CYS A 137 0.53 -5.09 18.55
N THR A 138 0.30 -4.32 19.61
CA THR A 138 -0.49 -4.73 20.77
C THR A 138 -1.69 -3.83 21.04
N THR A 139 -1.75 -2.61 20.46
CA THR A 139 -2.87 -1.67 20.66
C THR A 139 -4.13 -2.03 19.89
N HIS A 140 -4.05 -2.95 18.92
CA HIS A 140 -5.20 -3.51 18.22
C HIS A 140 -4.93 -4.93 17.75
N SER A 141 -5.98 -5.73 17.62
CA SER A 141 -5.86 -7.14 17.25
C SER A 141 -5.67 -7.33 15.74
N TRP A 142 -5.12 -8.49 15.36
CA TRP A 142 -5.12 -8.95 13.96
C TRP A 142 -6.55 -9.17 13.43
N ASP A 143 -7.45 -9.68 14.28
CA ASP A 143 -8.85 -9.95 13.93
C ASP A 143 -9.64 -8.67 13.59
N GLU A 144 -9.32 -7.53 14.20
CA GLU A 144 -9.85 -6.22 13.81
C GLU A 144 -9.47 -5.86 12.36
N ARG A 145 -8.23 -6.17 11.95
CA ARG A 145 -7.73 -5.90 10.59
C ARG A 145 -8.40 -6.80 9.57
N TYR A 146 -8.48 -8.10 9.87
CA TYR A 146 -9.17 -9.07 9.03
C TYR A 146 -10.66 -8.72 8.89
N SER A 147 -11.31 -8.29 9.98
CA SER A 147 -12.71 -7.86 9.94
C SER A 147 -12.91 -6.61 9.10
N THR A 148 -11.99 -5.64 9.14
CA THR A 148 -12.04 -4.48 8.26
C THR A 148 -11.99 -4.89 6.79
N CYS A 149 -11.14 -5.87 6.42
CA CYS A 149 -11.08 -6.37 5.04
C CYS A 149 -12.40 -7.00 4.58
N LYS A 150 -13.09 -7.75 5.47
CA LYS A 150 -14.43 -8.27 5.19
C LYS A 150 -15.45 -7.14 5.00
N ASN A 151 -15.41 -6.12 5.84
CA ASN A 151 -16.31 -4.95 5.73
C ASN A 151 -16.13 -4.22 4.39
N VAL A 152 -14.90 -4.15 3.86
CA VAL A 152 -14.61 -3.55 2.53
C VAL A 152 -15.31 -4.33 1.42
N ASN A 153 -15.24 -5.67 1.45
CA ASN A 153 -15.95 -6.53 0.51
C ASN A 153 -17.47 -6.37 0.66
N GLU A 154 -17.99 -6.31 1.89
CA GLU A 154 -19.42 -6.13 2.16
C GLU A 154 -19.95 -4.77 1.65
N ALA A 155 -19.19 -3.69 1.82
CA ALA A 155 -19.51 -2.38 1.25
C ALA A 155 -19.38 -2.32 -0.28
N GLY A 156 -18.82 -3.37 -0.90
CA GLY A 156 -18.59 -3.48 -2.34
C GLY A 156 -17.57 -2.46 -2.85
N LEU A 157 -16.57 -2.11 -2.05
CA LEU A 157 -15.38 -1.39 -2.50
C LEU A 157 -14.33 -2.39 -3.01
N VAL A 158 -13.41 -1.93 -3.85
CA VAL A 158 -12.27 -2.74 -4.26
C VAL A 158 -11.34 -2.96 -3.05
N LEU A 159 -11.20 -4.21 -2.62
CA LEU A 159 -10.28 -4.56 -1.54
C LEU A 159 -8.83 -4.60 -2.03
N ILE A 160 -7.99 -3.84 -1.33
CA ILE A 160 -6.54 -3.87 -1.43
C ILE A 160 -5.99 -4.30 -0.08
N THR A 161 -5.32 -5.45 0.01
CA THR A 161 -4.72 -5.92 1.26
C THR A 161 -3.51 -6.79 0.98
N GLY A 162 -2.49 -6.63 1.80
CA GLY A 162 -1.24 -7.38 1.72
C GLY A 162 -0.48 -7.34 3.04
N GLY A 163 0.84 -7.29 2.98
CA GLY A 163 1.69 -7.37 4.17
C GLY A 163 3.07 -6.77 4.01
N ILE A 164 3.89 -6.98 5.04
CA ILE A 164 5.28 -6.50 5.13
C ILE A 164 6.17 -7.71 5.41
N TYR A 165 7.19 -7.89 4.57
CA TYR A 165 8.21 -8.90 4.77
C TYR A 165 9.46 -8.31 5.44
N GLY A 166 10.19 -9.14 6.17
CA GLY A 166 11.42 -8.74 6.85
C GLY A 166 11.19 -8.07 8.20
N LEU A 167 10.07 -8.37 8.86
CA LEU A 167 9.75 -7.96 10.23
C LEU A 167 10.40 -8.86 11.29
N GLY A 168 10.94 -10.01 10.88
CA GLY A 168 11.43 -11.08 11.75
C GLY A 168 10.54 -12.34 11.76
N GLU A 169 9.55 -12.38 10.86
CA GLU A 169 8.63 -13.48 10.66
C GLU A 169 9.34 -14.73 10.08
N THR A 170 8.84 -15.93 10.39
CA THR A 170 9.36 -17.18 9.80
C THR A 170 8.75 -17.46 8.42
N GLU A 171 9.22 -18.50 7.72
CA GLU A 171 8.59 -18.94 6.47
C GLU A 171 7.14 -19.40 6.69
N GLU A 172 6.85 -20.06 7.80
CA GLU A 172 5.50 -20.49 8.17
C GLU A 172 4.57 -19.29 8.37
N ASP A 173 5.06 -18.21 9.00
CA ASP A 173 4.30 -16.97 9.13
C ASP A 173 3.96 -16.36 7.76
N ARG A 174 4.90 -16.38 6.83
CA ARG A 174 4.69 -15.86 5.48
C ARG A 174 3.61 -16.65 4.74
N VAL A 175 3.62 -17.98 4.86
CA VAL A 175 2.58 -18.85 4.28
C VAL A 175 1.23 -18.60 4.94
N SER A 176 1.17 -18.56 6.28
CA SER A 176 -0.08 -18.26 7.04
C SER A 176 -0.69 -16.91 6.63
N MET A 177 0.15 -15.88 6.46
CA MET A 177 -0.30 -14.57 5.95
C MET A 177 -0.89 -14.70 4.55
N LEU A 178 -0.22 -15.39 3.62
CA LEU A 178 -0.70 -15.55 2.24
C LEU A 178 -2.02 -16.33 2.16
N GLU A 179 -2.19 -17.36 2.98
CA GLU A 179 -3.46 -18.09 3.10
C GLU A 179 -4.59 -17.18 3.59
N SER A 180 -4.31 -16.35 4.60
CA SER A 180 -5.25 -15.36 5.13
C SER A 180 -5.60 -14.27 4.12
N LEU A 181 -4.63 -13.83 3.31
CA LEU A 181 -4.87 -12.89 2.22
C LEU A 181 -5.73 -13.52 1.12
N ASN A 182 -5.42 -14.75 0.71
CA ASN A 182 -6.18 -15.45 -0.33
C ASN A 182 -7.65 -15.65 0.05
N SER A 183 -7.93 -15.96 1.33
CA SER A 183 -9.31 -16.14 1.82
C SER A 183 -10.16 -14.87 1.77
N LEU A 184 -9.53 -13.69 1.72
CA LEU A 184 -10.20 -12.39 1.57
C LEU A 184 -10.50 -12.03 0.09
N ASN A 185 -9.97 -12.80 -0.87
CA ASN A 185 -10.10 -12.59 -2.31
C ASN A 185 -9.81 -11.13 -2.77
N PRO A 186 -8.64 -10.56 -2.42
CA PRO A 186 -8.30 -9.18 -2.77
C PRO A 186 -8.14 -8.98 -4.27
N THR A 187 -8.51 -7.78 -4.74
CA THR A 187 -8.26 -7.40 -6.13
C THR A 187 -6.79 -7.04 -6.37
N SER A 188 -6.14 -6.46 -5.35
CA SER A 188 -4.73 -6.06 -5.40
C SER A 188 -4.03 -6.44 -4.09
N VAL A 189 -2.84 -7.01 -4.19
CA VAL A 189 -2.03 -7.43 -3.04
C VAL A 189 -0.73 -6.62 -3.02
N PRO A 190 -0.62 -5.59 -2.15
CA PRO A 190 0.62 -4.89 -1.92
C PRO A 190 1.62 -5.74 -1.12
N ILE A 191 2.85 -5.77 -1.62
CA ILE A 191 4.02 -6.37 -0.98
C ILE A 191 4.92 -5.23 -0.56
N ASN A 192 5.21 -5.16 0.73
CA ASN A 192 6.13 -4.19 1.31
C ASN A 192 7.32 -4.93 1.92
N PHE A 193 8.46 -4.28 1.94
CA PHE A 193 9.66 -4.75 2.63
C PHE A 193 9.97 -3.78 3.76
N TYR A 194 10.26 -4.31 4.94
CA TYR A 194 10.48 -3.48 6.11
C TYR A 194 11.67 -2.53 5.88
N HIS A 195 11.38 -1.23 5.98
CA HIS A 195 12.37 -0.17 5.93
C HIS A 195 12.73 0.19 7.37
N HIS A 196 13.90 -0.28 7.82
CA HIS A 196 14.37 -0.04 9.17
C HIS A 196 14.63 1.45 9.43
N ASN A 197 14.20 1.91 10.60
CA ASN A 197 14.52 3.22 11.14
C ASN A 197 15.05 3.04 12.56
N GLU A 198 16.13 3.72 12.92
CA GLU A 198 16.83 3.54 14.20
C GLU A 198 15.95 3.82 15.43
N ALA A 199 14.89 4.62 15.27
CA ALA A 199 13.94 4.90 16.34
C ALA A 199 12.96 3.74 16.62
N LEU A 200 12.88 2.77 15.71
CA LEU A 200 11.98 1.62 15.79
C LEU A 200 12.63 0.44 16.49
N GLU A 201 11.81 -0.41 17.11
CA GLU A 201 12.28 -1.54 17.93
C GLU A 201 12.71 -2.76 17.11
N LEU A 202 12.23 -2.89 15.87
CA LEU A 202 12.53 -4.06 15.04
C LEU A 202 13.94 -3.97 14.47
N GLN A 203 14.61 -5.12 14.44
CA GLN A 203 15.92 -5.28 13.80
C GLN A 203 15.85 -4.97 12.30
N PRO A 204 16.98 -4.60 11.67
CA PRO A 204 17.04 -4.42 10.24
C PRO A 204 16.53 -5.64 9.47
N ASN A 205 15.86 -5.39 8.35
CA ASN A 205 15.37 -6.43 7.45
C ASN A 205 16.55 -7.34 7.02
N SER A 206 16.45 -8.62 7.33
CA SER A 206 17.49 -9.62 7.05
C SER A 206 17.38 -10.26 5.66
N LEU A 207 16.32 -9.96 4.91
CA LEU A 207 16.11 -10.54 3.59
C LEU A 207 17.18 -10.09 2.60
N THR A 208 17.55 -11.01 1.72
CA THR A 208 18.29 -10.75 0.49
C THR A 208 17.34 -10.39 -0.66
N ALA A 209 17.88 -9.77 -1.71
CA ALA A 209 17.10 -9.48 -2.92
C ALA A 209 16.53 -10.76 -3.57
N ASP A 210 17.25 -11.88 -3.54
CA ASP A 210 16.79 -13.15 -4.10
C ASP A 210 15.60 -13.72 -3.33
N GLU A 211 15.66 -13.68 -1.99
CA GLU A 211 14.53 -14.07 -1.14
C GLU A 211 13.32 -13.16 -1.39
N ALA A 212 13.53 -11.84 -1.45
CA ALA A 212 12.48 -10.88 -1.73
C ALA A 212 11.81 -11.08 -3.10
N LEU A 213 12.58 -11.37 -4.15
CA LEU A 213 12.05 -11.72 -5.47
C LEU A 213 11.22 -13.00 -5.42
N ASN A 214 11.71 -14.04 -4.73
CA ASN A 214 10.96 -15.28 -4.53
C ASN A 214 9.65 -15.06 -3.77
N LEU A 215 9.60 -14.13 -2.80
CA LEU A 215 8.37 -13.79 -2.09
C LEU A 215 7.33 -13.13 -3.01
N ILE A 216 7.74 -12.34 -3.99
CA ILE A 216 6.83 -11.79 -5.01
C ILE A 216 6.22 -12.93 -5.83
N LYS A 217 7.05 -13.87 -6.29
CA LYS A 217 6.59 -15.05 -7.04
C LYS A 217 5.65 -15.92 -6.21
N LEU A 218 6.01 -16.21 -4.97
CA LEU A 218 5.18 -16.97 -4.05
C LEU A 218 3.82 -16.30 -3.83
N THR A 219 3.79 -14.97 -3.66
CA THR A 219 2.54 -14.22 -3.51
C THR A 219 1.65 -14.34 -4.75
N ARG A 220 2.24 -14.23 -5.96
CA ARG A 220 1.52 -14.41 -7.23
C ARG A 220 0.92 -15.81 -7.35
N GLU A 221 1.66 -16.84 -6.96
CA GLU A 221 1.22 -18.24 -7.02
C GLU A 221 0.15 -18.55 -5.97
N ALA A 222 0.28 -18.02 -4.75
CA ALA A 222 -0.63 -18.26 -3.65
C ALA A 222 -1.99 -17.55 -3.80
N ILE A 223 -2.03 -16.43 -4.52
CA ILE A 223 -3.24 -15.60 -4.69
C ILE A 223 -3.53 -15.41 -6.19
N PRO A 224 -3.87 -16.47 -6.94
CA PRO A 224 -3.98 -16.43 -8.39
C PRO A 224 -5.10 -15.51 -8.90
N ASN A 225 -6.11 -15.23 -8.08
CA ASN A 225 -7.23 -14.37 -8.42
C ASN A 225 -6.91 -12.87 -8.28
N ALA A 226 -5.80 -12.51 -7.61
CA ALA A 226 -5.40 -11.12 -7.49
C ALA A 226 -5.04 -10.56 -8.87
N GLN A 227 -5.78 -9.54 -9.30
CA GLN A 227 -5.49 -8.86 -10.57
C GLN A 227 -4.13 -8.17 -10.53
N ARG A 228 -3.74 -7.68 -9.35
CA ARG A 228 -2.50 -6.91 -9.15
C ARG A 228 -1.67 -7.48 -8.00
N ILE A 229 -0.40 -7.74 -8.25
CA ILE A 229 0.64 -7.89 -7.22
C ILE A 229 1.48 -6.63 -7.29
N MET A 230 1.42 -5.84 -6.22
CA MET A 230 1.95 -4.48 -6.17
C MET A 230 3.18 -4.43 -5.29
N VAL A 231 4.35 -4.08 -5.83
CA VAL A 231 5.55 -3.85 -5.01
C VAL A 231 5.54 -2.39 -4.55
N ALA A 232 5.46 -2.18 -3.25
CA ALA A 232 5.21 -0.88 -2.63
C ALA A 232 6.38 -0.45 -1.73
N GLY A 233 6.17 -0.30 -0.42
CA GLY A 233 7.17 0.24 0.50
C GLY A 233 8.44 -0.60 0.58
N GLY A 234 9.60 0.07 0.67
CA GLY A 234 10.90 -0.60 0.84
C GLY A 234 11.53 -1.13 -0.45
N ARG A 235 10.88 -0.95 -1.60
CA ARG A 235 11.33 -1.43 -2.91
C ARG A 235 12.76 -1.00 -3.27
N GLU A 236 13.08 0.28 -3.09
CA GLU A 236 14.38 0.84 -3.46
C GLU A 236 15.51 0.26 -2.63
N LEU A 237 15.30 0.14 -1.32
CA LEU A 237 16.28 -0.43 -0.40
C LEU A 237 16.45 -1.93 -0.60
N MET A 238 15.35 -2.64 -0.84
CA MET A 238 15.37 -4.09 -0.97
C MET A 238 16.07 -4.55 -2.24
N PHE A 239 15.81 -3.88 -3.37
CA PHE A 239 16.28 -4.37 -4.67
C PHE A 239 17.42 -3.55 -5.26
N GLY A 240 17.63 -2.29 -4.85
CA GLY A 240 18.66 -1.43 -5.42
C GLY A 240 18.55 -1.33 -6.95
N ASP A 241 19.59 -1.78 -7.65
CA ASP A 241 19.66 -1.83 -9.13
C ASP A 241 18.87 -3.00 -9.73
N ARG A 242 18.45 -3.99 -8.92
CA ARG A 242 17.70 -5.18 -9.34
C ARG A 242 16.18 -4.98 -9.40
N GLN A 243 15.70 -3.74 -9.27
CA GLN A 243 14.25 -3.46 -9.26
C GLN A 243 13.52 -3.92 -10.52
N GLU A 244 14.19 -3.99 -11.67
CA GLU A 244 13.60 -4.49 -12.91
C GLU A 244 13.17 -5.97 -12.83
N GLU A 245 13.82 -6.76 -11.97
CA GLU A 245 13.56 -8.20 -11.87
C GLU A 245 12.17 -8.48 -11.31
N ILE A 246 11.59 -7.60 -10.50
CA ILE A 246 10.30 -7.83 -9.81
C ILE A 246 9.18 -8.23 -10.78
N PHE A 247 9.19 -7.70 -12.01
CA PHE A 247 8.17 -7.98 -13.03
C PHE A 247 8.27 -9.42 -13.55
N ASN A 248 9.48 -9.96 -13.66
CA ASN A 248 9.70 -11.36 -14.04
C ASN A 248 9.26 -12.33 -12.92
N TYR A 249 9.16 -11.85 -11.69
CA TYR A 249 8.68 -12.60 -10.53
C TYR A 249 7.17 -12.41 -10.27
N GLY A 250 6.44 -11.74 -11.17
CA GLY A 250 4.97 -11.70 -11.15
C GLY A 250 4.34 -10.43 -10.60
N ALA A 251 5.16 -9.42 -10.23
CA ALA A 251 4.66 -8.08 -9.99
C ALA A 251 4.09 -7.48 -11.28
N ASN A 252 2.95 -6.80 -11.19
CA ASN A 252 2.35 -6.06 -12.30
C ASN A 252 1.78 -4.71 -11.84
N SER A 253 2.22 -4.24 -10.68
CA SER A 253 1.92 -2.92 -10.16
C SER A 253 3.04 -2.45 -9.25
N ILE A 254 3.27 -1.14 -9.20
CA ILE A 254 4.25 -0.51 -8.34
C ILE A 254 3.70 0.80 -7.76
N VAL A 255 4.20 1.18 -6.58
CA VAL A 255 4.08 2.55 -6.10
C VAL A 255 5.20 3.39 -6.72
N ILE A 256 4.86 4.58 -7.20
CA ILE A 256 5.81 5.56 -7.76
C ILE A 256 5.86 6.82 -6.89
N GLY A 257 6.99 7.53 -6.95
CA GLY A 257 7.20 8.72 -6.14
C GLY A 257 7.45 8.39 -4.68
N ASN A 258 7.17 9.35 -3.79
CA ASN A 258 7.44 9.19 -2.36
C ASN A 258 6.43 8.30 -1.66
N TYR A 259 6.87 7.71 -0.55
CA TYR A 259 6.02 6.98 0.39
C TYR A 259 5.54 7.91 1.51
N LEU A 260 5.10 7.34 2.63
CA LEU A 260 4.53 8.09 3.76
C LEU A 260 5.55 8.99 4.46
N THR A 261 6.70 8.42 4.80
CA THR A 261 7.77 9.06 5.59
C THR A 261 9.15 8.84 4.99
N THR A 262 9.22 8.17 3.83
CA THR A 262 10.46 7.78 3.19
C THR A 262 10.42 8.18 1.73
N SER A 263 11.57 8.62 1.23
CA SER A 263 11.70 9.01 -0.18
C SER A 263 11.71 7.75 -1.04
N GLY A 264 10.94 7.79 -2.13
CA GLY A 264 11.04 6.79 -3.17
C GLY A 264 11.91 7.28 -4.32
N ARG A 265 11.96 6.50 -5.39
CA ARG A 265 12.60 6.92 -6.64
C ARG A 265 11.77 8.02 -7.31
N VAL A 266 12.44 8.95 -8.00
CA VAL A 266 11.75 9.95 -8.84
C VAL A 266 10.96 9.24 -9.95
N VAL A 267 9.74 9.70 -10.21
CA VAL A 267 8.79 9.03 -11.12
C VAL A 267 9.39 8.76 -12.51
N SER A 268 10.15 9.72 -13.06
CA SER A 268 10.75 9.57 -14.39
C SER A 268 11.66 8.35 -14.50
N LYS A 269 12.38 7.99 -13.44
CA LYS A 269 13.26 6.80 -13.45
C LYS A 269 12.47 5.49 -13.44
N ASP A 270 11.29 5.47 -12.83
CA ASP A 270 10.40 4.31 -12.93
C ASP A 270 9.81 4.19 -14.35
N LEU A 271 9.48 5.32 -14.98
CA LEU A 271 9.03 5.33 -16.38
C LEU A 271 10.14 4.90 -17.35
N ASP A 272 11.37 5.41 -17.18
CA ASP A 272 12.54 5.01 -17.95
C ASP A 272 12.80 3.48 -17.84
N MET A 273 12.67 2.94 -16.62
CA MET A 273 12.82 1.50 -16.37
C MET A 273 11.75 0.68 -17.11
N LEU A 274 10.49 1.10 -17.06
CA LEU A 274 9.40 0.41 -17.76
C LEU A 274 9.56 0.48 -19.27
N GLU A 275 10.00 1.62 -19.80
CA GLU A 275 10.31 1.79 -21.22
C GLU A 275 11.47 0.89 -21.66
N TYR A 276 12.56 0.86 -20.89
CA TYR A 276 13.71 -0.01 -21.14
C TYR A 276 13.32 -1.49 -21.20
N LEU A 277 12.45 -1.93 -20.28
CA LEU A 277 11.91 -3.29 -20.24
C LEU A 277 10.81 -3.54 -21.28
N ARG A 278 10.40 -2.50 -22.04
CA ARG A 278 9.29 -2.53 -23.01
C ARG A 278 7.95 -2.95 -22.39
N LEU A 279 7.76 -2.64 -21.11
CA LEU A 279 6.52 -2.86 -20.38
C LEU A 279 5.59 -1.66 -20.57
N LYS A 280 4.32 -1.91 -20.91
CA LYS A 280 3.35 -0.84 -21.12
C LYS A 280 2.78 -0.38 -19.79
N VAL A 281 2.73 0.93 -19.56
CA VAL A 281 1.96 1.50 -18.44
C VAL A 281 0.46 1.41 -18.73
N ALA A 282 -0.32 0.98 -17.75
CA ALA A 282 -1.77 0.92 -17.84
C ALA A 282 -2.35 2.33 -18.03
N LYS A 283 -3.32 2.46 -18.95
CA LYS A 283 -3.95 3.75 -19.28
C LYS A 283 -5.35 3.94 -18.71
N SER A 284 -5.94 2.88 -18.16
CA SER A 284 -7.26 2.94 -17.54
C SER A 284 -7.38 1.97 -16.38
N VAL A 285 -8.28 2.34 -15.48
CA VAL A 285 -8.55 1.60 -14.27
C VAL A 285 -9.56 0.48 -14.57
N LYS A 286 -9.10 -0.59 -15.21
CA LYS A 286 -9.91 -1.82 -15.36
C LYS A 286 -10.29 -2.39 -13.99
#